data_AF-A0A813K9Z0-F1
#
_entry.id   AF-A0A813K9Z0-F1
#
_cell.length_a   1.000
_cell.length_b   1.000
_cell.length_c   1.000
_cell.angle_alpha   90.00
_cell.angle_beta   90.00
_cell.angle_gamma   90.00
#
_symmetry.space_group_name_H-M   'P 1'
#
loop_
_entity.id
_entity.type
_entity.pdbx_description
1 polymer ?
#
loop_
_entity_poly.entity_id
_entity_poly.type
_entity_poly.pdbx_seq_one_letter_code
_entity_poly.pdbx_strand_id
1 'polypeptide(L)'
;KDLTAEVARAFGPSGLGICAVRGIPNLQEIRQKLLPQARELALLSPEKLARYELPEAQYCTGWSRGREKFKGKPDLAKGSFYANPLFEDPADGDEAIRAKYPWGTCRNVWPEELPELAQAFKDMARLMYEAAKPLVRQCDLLVEAQHLGHGQKLFEATFTNSRMCS
;
A
#
# COMPACT_ATOMS: atom_id res chain seq x y z
N LYS A 1 5.94 -3.07 25.49
CA LYS A 1 6.48 -4.45 25.44
C LYS A 1 7.60 -4.46 24.42
N ASP A 2 8.77 -4.97 24.76
CA ASP A 2 9.86 -5.21 23.81
C ASP A 2 9.59 -6.52 23.05
N LEU A 3 9.71 -6.48 21.73
CA LEU A 3 9.52 -7.60 20.81
C LEU A 3 10.71 -7.76 19.85
N THR A 4 11.86 -7.15 20.15
CA THR A 4 13.06 -7.20 19.30
C THR A 4 13.51 -8.63 19.00
N ALA A 5 13.40 -9.56 19.97
CA ALA A 5 13.73 -10.97 19.78
C ALA A 5 12.78 -11.68 18.78
N GLU A 6 11.48 -11.37 18.81
CA GLU A 6 10.51 -11.85 17.82
C GLU A 6 10.80 -11.30 16.43
N VAL A 7 11.10 -10.00 16.34
CA VAL A 7 11.46 -9.34 15.08
C VAL A 7 12.75 -9.93 14.50
N ALA A 8 13.76 -10.20 15.32
CA ALA A 8 15.00 -10.85 14.90
C ALA A 8 14.76 -12.28 14.38
N ARG A 9 13.85 -13.04 15.01
CA ARG A 9 13.46 -14.36 14.51
C ARG A 9 12.70 -14.31 13.19
N ALA A 10 11.97 -13.24 12.93
CA ALA A 10 11.24 -13.07 11.68
C ALA A 10 12.14 -12.58 10.54
N PHE A 11 12.94 -11.55 10.78
CA PHE A 11 13.66 -10.79 9.73
C PHE A 11 15.19 -10.85 9.82
N GLY A 12 15.76 -11.49 10.85
CA GLY A 12 17.20 -11.69 10.96
C GLY A 12 17.76 -12.67 9.92
N PRO A 13 19.09 -12.89 9.88
CA PRO A 13 19.75 -13.70 8.85
C PRO A 13 19.23 -15.14 8.70
N SER A 14 18.70 -15.71 9.78
CA SER A 14 18.12 -17.06 9.82
C SER A 14 16.58 -17.04 9.88
N GLY A 15 15.98 -15.86 9.73
CA GLY A 15 14.54 -15.68 9.80
C GLY A 15 13.82 -16.11 8.53
N LEU A 16 12.52 -16.34 8.65
CA LEU A 16 11.67 -16.73 7.51
C LEU A 16 11.39 -15.57 6.53
N GLY A 17 11.76 -14.35 6.89
CA GLY A 17 11.44 -13.13 6.13
C GLY A 17 9.98 -12.69 6.28
N ILE A 18 9.22 -13.28 7.21
CA ILE A 18 7.79 -13.00 7.40
C ILE A 18 7.45 -12.90 8.89
N CYS A 19 6.56 -11.96 9.22
CA CYS A 19 5.98 -11.79 10.55
C CYS A 19 4.45 -11.82 10.45
N ALA A 20 3.79 -12.56 11.34
CA ALA A 20 2.34 -12.59 11.45
C ALA A 20 1.89 -11.81 12.70
N VAL A 21 1.06 -10.80 12.50
CA VAL A 21 0.48 -9.98 13.57
C VAL A 21 -0.98 -10.40 13.79
N ARG A 22 -1.38 -10.53 15.06
CA ARG A 22 -2.74 -10.94 15.45
C ARG A 22 -3.36 -9.94 16.42
N GLY A 23 -4.68 -9.99 16.56
CA GLY A 23 -5.42 -9.12 17.47
C GLY A 23 -5.57 -7.68 16.96
N ILE A 24 -5.56 -7.50 15.63
CA ILE A 24 -5.84 -6.19 15.02
C ILE A 24 -7.33 -5.90 15.16
N PRO A 25 -7.73 -4.85 15.90
CA PRO A 25 -9.14 -4.50 16.07
C PRO A 25 -9.81 -4.20 14.72
N ASN A 26 -11.10 -4.52 14.59
CA ASN A 26 -11.95 -4.19 13.44
C ASN A 26 -11.51 -4.76 12.08
N LEU A 27 -10.41 -5.53 12.01
CA LEU A 27 -9.89 -6.11 10.76
C LEU A 27 -10.94 -6.95 10.03
N GLN A 28 -11.70 -7.76 10.75
CA GLN A 28 -12.73 -8.62 10.15
C GLN A 28 -13.84 -7.78 9.50
N GLU A 29 -14.36 -6.78 10.22
CA GLU A 29 -15.44 -5.91 9.74
C GLU A 29 -14.99 -5.10 8.51
N ILE A 30 -13.84 -4.44 8.58
CA ILE A 30 -13.32 -3.61 7.49
C ILE A 30 -13.03 -4.47 6.25
N ARG A 31 -12.47 -5.68 6.43
CA ARG A 31 -12.24 -6.63 5.34
C ARG A 31 -13.56 -7.08 4.69
N GLN A 32 -14.62 -7.30 5.47
CA GLN A 32 -15.94 -7.65 4.94
C GLN A 32 -16.58 -6.51 4.12
N LYS A 33 -16.21 -5.25 4.38
CA LYS A 33 -16.64 -4.09 3.58
C LYS A 33 -15.84 -3.97 2.27
N LEU A 34 -14.51 -4.12 2.31
CA LEU A 34 -13.64 -3.91 1.15
C LEU A 34 -13.71 -5.03 0.10
N LEU A 35 -13.68 -6.30 0.51
CA LEU A 35 -13.52 -7.40 -0.45
C LEU A 35 -14.67 -7.54 -1.46
N PRO A 36 -15.95 -7.34 -1.08
CA PRO A 36 -17.03 -7.29 -2.06
C PRO A 36 -16.84 -6.17 -3.09
N GLN A 37 -16.42 -4.98 -2.66
CA GLN A 37 -16.16 -3.85 -3.57
C GLN A 37 -15.04 -4.17 -4.57
N ALA A 38 -13.96 -4.82 -4.11
CA ALA A 38 -12.87 -5.26 -4.99
C ALA A 38 -13.33 -6.29 -6.03
N ARG A 39 -14.26 -7.18 -5.65
CA ARG A 39 -14.88 -8.13 -6.59
C ARG A 39 -15.74 -7.40 -7.62
N GLU A 40 -16.63 -6.51 -7.18
CA GLU A 40 -17.52 -5.77 -8.08
C GLU A 40 -16.73 -4.90 -9.06
N LEU A 41 -15.62 -4.29 -8.60
CA LEU A 41 -14.68 -3.55 -9.46
C LEU A 41 -14.15 -4.45 -10.59
N ALA A 42 -13.67 -5.65 -10.25
CA ALA A 42 -13.13 -6.58 -11.23
C ALA A 42 -14.18 -7.13 -12.21
N LEU A 43 -15.47 -7.00 -11.90
CA LEU A 43 -16.60 -7.40 -12.75
C LEU A 43 -17.14 -6.26 -13.62
N LEU A 44 -16.65 -5.02 -13.44
CA LEU A 44 -17.01 -3.92 -14.34
C LEU A 44 -16.61 -4.23 -15.78
N SER A 45 -17.34 -3.64 -16.73
CA SER A 45 -17.03 -3.82 -18.14
C SER A 45 -15.66 -3.23 -18.49
N PRO A 46 -14.98 -3.75 -19.52
CA PRO A 46 -13.70 -3.19 -19.97
C PRO A 46 -13.79 -1.69 -20.29
N GLU A 47 -14.91 -1.20 -20.84
CA GLU A 47 -15.06 0.24 -21.13
C GLU A 47 -15.09 1.10 -19.86
N LYS A 48 -15.64 0.56 -18.76
CA LYS A 48 -15.66 1.26 -17.46
C LYS A 48 -14.28 1.22 -16.80
N LEU A 49 -13.65 0.04 -16.79
CA LEU A 49 -12.31 -0.14 -16.23
C LEU A 49 -11.25 0.73 -16.92
N ALA A 50 -11.37 0.90 -18.24
CA ALA A 50 -10.46 1.74 -19.03
C ALA A 50 -10.43 3.21 -18.56
N ARG A 51 -11.50 3.71 -17.93
CA ARG A 51 -11.55 5.08 -17.37
C ARG A 51 -10.62 5.28 -16.19
N TYR A 52 -10.21 4.18 -15.56
CA TYR A 52 -9.36 4.17 -14.37
C TYR A 52 -7.96 3.63 -14.68
N GLU A 53 -7.64 3.31 -15.93
CA GLU A 53 -6.26 2.99 -16.33
C GLU A 53 -5.50 4.29 -16.59
N LEU A 54 -4.41 4.51 -15.85
CA LEU A 54 -3.58 5.71 -15.97
C LEU A 54 -2.16 5.36 -16.47
N PRO A 55 -1.93 5.28 -17.80
CA PRO A 55 -0.59 5.05 -18.37
C PRO A 55 0.44 6.10 -17.95
N GLU A 56 0.02 7.36 -17.79
CA GLU A 56 0.84 8.48 -17.36
C GLU A 56 1.34 8.32 -15.93
N ALA A 57 0.56 7.65 -15.07
CA ALA A 57 0.95 7.25 -13.72
C ALA A 57 1.67 5.89 -13.69
N GLN A 58 2.12 5.40 -14.84
CA GLN A 58 2.76 4.09 -15.02
C GLN A 58 1.89 2.93 -14.50
N TYR A 59 0.57 3.08 -14.52
CA TYR A 59 -0.41 2.12 -13.96
C TYR A 59 -0.23 1.86 -12.46
N CYS A 60 0.42 2.77 -11.73
CA CYS A 60 0.57 2.73 -10.27
C CYS A 60 -0.55 3.47 -9.53
N THR A 61 -1.59 3.90 -10.25
CA THR A 61 -2.80 4.53 -9.69
C THR A 61 -3.99 4.12 -10.55
N GLY A 62 -5.13 3.84 -9.92
CA GLY A 62 -6.32 3.30 -10.57
C GLY A 62 -6.19 1.82 -10.93
N TRP A 63 -6.87 1.40 -11.99
CA TRP A 63 -6.95 0.03 -12.47
C TRP A 63 -5.71 -0.38 -13.30
N SER A 64 -5.27 -1.62 -13.11
CA SER A 64 -4.18 -2.23 -13.87
C SER A 64 -4.41 -3.73 -14.03
N ARG A 65 -4.31 -4.23 -15.26
CA ARG A 65 -4.39 -5.67 -15.58
C ARG A 65 -3.50 -5.99 -16.77
N GLY A 66 -2.71 -7.08 -16.69
CA GLY A 66 -1.83 -7.47 -17.79
C GLY A 66 -0.64 -6.55 -18.06
N ARG A 67 -0.37 -5.57 -17.17
CA ARG A 67 0.76 -4.63 -17.32
C ARG A 67 2.05 -5.22 -16.76
N GLU A 68 1.95 -6.01 -15.69
CA GLU A 68 3.10 -6.74 -15.13
C GLU A 68 3.44 -7.97 -15.99
N LYS A 69 4.72 -8.15 -16.28
CA LYS A 69 5.23 -9.32 -16.99
C LYS A 69 5.79 -10.32 -15.99
N PHE A 70 5.14 -11.47 -15.83
CA PHE A 70 5.70 -12.59 -15.08
C PHE A 70 6.34 -13.59 -16.06
N LYS A 71 7.65 -13.85 -15.91
CA LYS A 71 8.44 -14.71 -16.83
C LYS A 71 8.31 -14.31 -18.30
N GLY A 72 8.24 -13.01 -18.58
CA GLY A 72 8.10 -12.47 -19.94
C GLY A 72 6.69 -12.54 -20.54
N LYS A 73 5.71 -13.11 -19.82
CA LYS A 73 4.31 -13.16 -20.23
C LYS A 73 3.48 -12.14 -19.42
N PRO A 74 2.57 -11.38 -20.05
CA PRO A 74 1.61 -10.56 -19.32
C PRO A 74 0.81 -11.39 -18.32
N ASP A 75 0.76 -10.93 -17.06
CA ASP A 75 -0.09 -11.55 -16.05
C ASP A 75 -1.53 -11.04 -16.19
N LEU A 76 -2.36 -11.85 -16.83
CA LEU A 76 -3.79 -11.58 -17.03
C LEU A 76 -4.68 -12.25 -15.97
N ALA A 77 -4.07 -13.04 -15.06
CA ALA A 77 -4.79 -13.79 -14.04
C ALA A 77 -5.25 -12.91 -12.87
N LYS A 78 -4.65 -11.72 -12.73
CA LYS A 78 -5.03 -10.73 -11.72
C LYS A 78 -5.29 -9.35 -12.33
N GLY A 79 -6.22 -8.63 -11.73
CA GLY A 79 -6.32 -7.18 -11.83
C GLY A 79 -5.94 -6.57 -10.49
N SER A 80 -5.31 -5.40 -10.53
CA SER A 80 -4.92 -4.60 -9.38
C SER A 80 -5.61 -3.25 -9.44
N PHE A 81 -5.91 -2.70 -8.27
CA PHE A 81 -6.36 -1.32 -8.13
C PHE A 81 -5.48 -0.62 -7.10
N TYR A 82 -4.89 0.51 -7.48
CA TYR A 82 -3.93 1.25 -6.67
C TYR A 82 -4.49 2.62 -6.31
N ALA A 83 -4.35 3.02 -5.05
CA ALA A 83 -4.67 4.36 -4.58
C ALA A 83 -3.79 4.68 -3.37
N ASN A 84 -3.46 5.95 -3.20
CA ASN A 84 -2.80 6.41 -1.99
C ASN A 84 -3.79 6.41 -0.82
N PRO A 85 -3.51 5.70 0.28
CA PRO A 85 -4.45 5.52 1.37
C PRO A 85 -4.57 6.70 2.33
N LEU A 86 -3.59 7.63 2.31
CA LEU A 86 -3.51 8.73 3.26
C LEU A 86 -3.89 10.07 2.61
N PHE A 87 -3.51 10.28 1.35
CA PHE A 87 -3.65 11.56 0.66
C PHE A 87 -4.39 11.38 -0.66
N GLU A 88 -5.43 12.20 -0.91
CA GLU A 88 -6.09 12.23 -2.22
C GLU A 88 -5.18 12.78 -3.33
N ASP A 89 -4.32 13.74 -2.96
CA ASP A 89 -3.29 14.29 -3.82
C ASP A 89 -1.94 14.23 -3.08
N PRO A 90 -1.11 13.20 -3.32
CA PRO A 90 0.19 13.09 -2.66
C PRO A 90 1.18 14.18 -3.09
N ALA A 91 0.96 14.82 -4.25
CA ALA A 91 1.75 15.96 -4.72
C ALA A 91 1.32 17.29 -4.08
N ASP A 92 0.17 17.33 -3.38
CA ASP A 92 -0.34 18.55 -2.73
C ASP A 92 -0.51 19.76 -3.68
N GLY A 93 -0.88 19.49 -4.93
CA GLY A 93 -0.98 20.51 -5.97
C GLY A 93 0.34 20.92 -6.64
N ASP A 94 1.49 20.34 -6.27
CA ASP A 94 2.76 20.59 -6.93
C ASP A 94 2.89 19.75 -8.21
N GLU A 95 2.59 20.37 -9.35
CA GLU A 95 2.66 19.70 -10.66
C GLU A 95 4.09 19.36 -11.11
N ALA A 96 5.11 20.04 -10.58
CA ALA A 96 6.51 19.69 -10.87
C ALA A 96 6.90 18.39 -10.15
N ILE A 97 6.47 18.23 -8.89
CA ILE A 97 6.60 16.95 -8.16
C ILE A 97 5.81 15.85 -8.87
N ARG A 98 4.57 16.14 -9.30
CA ARG A 98 3.73 15.17 -10.01
C ARG A 98 4.39 14.65 -11.29
N ALA A 99 4.92 15.57 -12.09
CA ALA A 99 5.63 15.22 -13.32
C ALA A 99 6.94 14.44 -13.06
N LYS A 100 7.61 14.74 -11.94
CA LYS A 100 8.87 14.06 -11.56
C LYS A 100 8.65 12.65 -11.03
N TYR A 101 7.55 12.41 -10.30
CA TYR A 101 7.24 11.14 -9.64
C TYR A 101 5.81 10.65 -9.94
N PRO A 102 5.44 10.46 -11.21
CA PRO A 102 4.05 10.20 -11.59
C PRO A 102 3.48 8.90 -11.01
N TRP A 103 4.33 7.91 -10.74
CA TRP A 103 3.93 6.63 -10.14
C TRP A 103 3.49 6.73 -8.67
N GLY A 104 4.01 7.72 -7.94
CA GLY A 104 3.82 7.84 -6.49
C GLY A 104 3.01 9.06 -6.06
N THR A 105 2.73 9.98 -7.00
CA THR A 105 2.13 11.28 -6.69
C THR A 105 0.95 11.66 -7.59
N CYS A 106 0.45 10.70 -8.38
CA CYS A 106 -0.82 10.86 -9.09
C CYS A 106 -1.97 11.04 -8.08
N ARG A 107 -3.01 11.79 -8.47
CA ARG A 107 -4.24 11.91 -7.68
C ARG A 107 -4.96 10.57 -7.68
N ASN A 108 -5.59 10.24 -6.56
CA ASN A 108 -6.49 9.11 -6.52
C ASN A 108 -7.62 9.28 -7.55
N VAL A 109 -7.93 8.20 -8.26
CA VAL A 109 -9.10 8.10 -9.14
C VAL A 109 -9.99 7.01 -8.58
N TRP A 110 -11.26 7.32 -8.34
CA TRP A 110 -12.21 6.39 -7.72
C TRP A 110 -13.32 6.01 -8.71
N PRO A 111 -13.75 4.73 -8.75
CA PRO A 111 -14.83 4.31 -9.62
C PRO A 111 -16.18 4.93 -9.24
N GLU A 112 -16.83 5.60 -10.19
CA GLU A 112 -18.16 6.20 -9.98
C GLU A 112 -19.23 5.14 -9.77
N GLU A 113 -19.03 3.95 -10.37
CA GLU A 113 -19.91 2.81 -10.19
C GLU A 113 -19.85 2.21 -8.78
N LEU A 114 -18.80 2.51 -8.01
CA LEU A 114 -18.54 1.97 -6.67
C LEU A 114 -18.21 3.10 -5.69
N PRO A 115 -19.19 3.97 -5.36
CA PRO A 115 -18.95 5.13 -4.49
C PRO A 115 -18.41 4.75 -3.10
N GLU A 116 -18.72 3.54 -2.62
CA GLU A 116 -18.28 3.03 -1.32
C GLU A 116 -16.83 2.52 -1.33
N LEU A 117 -16.26 2.22 -2.51
CA LEU A 117 -14.91 1.65 -2.61
C LEU A 117 -13.86 2.59 -2.03
N ALA A 118 -13.99 3.90 -2.26
CA ALA A 118 -13.04 4.89 -1.78
C ALA A 118 -12.89 4.86 -0.26
N GLN A 119 -14.02 4.84 0.47
CA GLN A 119 -14.00 4.80 1.91
C GLN A 119 -13.53 3.43 2.43
N ALA A 120 -14.05 2.33 1.87
CA ALA A 120 -13.67 0.99 2.28
C ALA A 120 -12.17 0.71 2.09
N PHE A 121 -11.59 1.20 0.99
CA PHE A 121 -10.15 1.10 0.71
C PHE A 121 -9.34 1.87 1.75
N LYS A 122 -9.71 3.14 2.00
CA LYS A 122 -9.02 4.01 2.97
C LYS A 122 -9.09 3.45 4.38
N ASP A 123 -10.22 2.91 4.80
CA ASP A 123 -10.38 2.31 6.12
C ASP A 123 -9.44 1.11 6.30
N MET A 124 -9.38 0.21 5.32
CA MET A 124 -8.47 -0.94 5.36
C MET A 124 -7.01 -0.50 5.37
N ALA A 125 -6.66 0.44 4.50
CA ALA A 125 -5.28 0.84 4.37
C ALA A 125 -4.78 1.66 5.57
N ARG A 126 -5.63 2.50 6.18
CA ARG A 126 -5.33 3.16 7.46
C ARG A 126 -5.18 2.14 8.59
N LEU A 127 -6.02 1.10 8.63
CA LEU A 127 -5.87 0.02 9.61
C LEU A 127 -4.51 -0.68 9.46
N MET A 128 -4.12 -1.03 8.24
CA MET A 128 -2.81 -1.63 7.95
C MET A 128 -1.65 -0.68 8.32
N TYR A 129 -1.79 0.60 8.00
CA TYR A 129 -0.81 1.64 8.33
C TYR A 129 -0.60 1.77 9.84
N GLU A 130 -1.67 1.86 10.64
CA GLU A 130 -1.59 1.91 12.10
C GLU A 130 -1.07 0.59 12.71
N ALA A 131 -1.46 -0.56 12.14
CA ALA A 131 -0.97 -1.86 12.60
C ALA A 131 0.54 -2.07 12.34
N ALA A 132 1.08 -1.45 11.29
CA ALA A 132 2.51 -1.53 10.95
C ALA A 132 3.40 -0.69 11.88
N LYS A 133 2.92 0.46 12.38
CA LYS A 133 3.68 1.37 13.26
C LYS A 133 4.40 0.67 14.43
N PRO A 134 3.72 -0.11 15.30
CA PRO A 134 4.40 -0.76 16.41
C PRO A 134 5.43 -1.79 15.95
N LEU A 135 5.19 -2.50 14.84
CA LEU A 135 6.16 -3.46 14.28
C LEU A 135 7.42 -2.74 13.79
N VAL A 136 7.27 -1.65 13.03
CA VAL A 136 8.41 -0.88 12.51
C VAL A 136 9.23 -0.26 13.64
N ARG A 137 8.60 0.21 14.72
CA ARG A 137 9.35 0.68 15.91
C ARG A 137 10.22 -0.43 16.51
N GLN A 138 9.76 -1.67 16.51
CA GLN A 138 10.55 -2.80 17.00
C GLN A 138 11.69 -3.16 16.03
N CYS A 139 11.48 -3.00 14.72
CA CYS A 139 12.57 -3.09 13.75
C CYS A 139 13.65 -2.02 13.99
N ASP A 140 13.27 -0.77 14.24
CA ASP A 140 14.23 0.30 14.55
C ASP A 140 15.03 -0.01 15.82
N LEU A 141 14.37 -0.49 16.88
CA LEU A 141 15.05 -0.90 18.12
C LEU A 141 16.05 -2.04 17.89
N LEU A 142 15.69 -3.02 17.05
CA LEU A 142 16.58 -4.13 16.72
C LEU A 142 17.81 -3.65 15.94
N VAL A 143 17.60 -2.81 14.92
CA VAL A 143 18.70 -2.25 14.11
C VAL A 143 19.64 -1.42 14.96
N GLU A 144 19.10 -0.61 15.87
CA GLU A 144 19.86 0.20 16.82
C GLU A 144 20.68 -0.69 17.78
N ALA A 145 20.06 -1.72 18.36
CA ALA A 145 20.73 -2.66 19.26
C ALA A 145 21.83 -3.50 18.59
N GLN A 146 21.71 -3.76 17.28
CA GLN A 146 22.71 -4.51 16.50
C GLN A 146 23.70 -3.62 15.76
N HIS A 147 23.59 -2.29 15.90
CA HIS A 147 24.43 -1.31 15.18
C HIS A 147 24.43 -1.49 13.65
N LEU A 148 23.29 -1.92 13.08
CA LEU A 148 23.15 -2.23 11.65
C LEU A 148 22.74 -1.04 10.78
N GLY A 149 22.46 0.11 11.37
CA GLY A 149 21.95 1.30 10.66
C GLY A 149 22.91 2.49 10.69
N HIS A 150 22.91 3.31 9.62
CA HIS A 150 23.77 4.49 9.48
C HIS A 150 22.98 5.75 9.11
N GLY A 151 21.86 6.03 9.79
CA GLY A 151 21.08 7.24 9.49
C GLY A 151 19.69 7.27 10.12
N GLN A 152 18.70 7.58 9.29
CA GLN A 152 17.31 7.81 9.68
C GLN A 152 16.59 6.53 10.12
N LYS A 153 15.78 6.64 11.17
CA LYS A 153 14.90 5.56 11.63
C LYS A 153 13.83 5.26 10.59
N LEU A 154 13.57 3.97 10.32
CA LEU A 154 12.57 3.53 9.34
C LEU A 154 11.20 4.11 9.70
N PHE A 155 10.88 4.18 10.99
CA PHE A 155 9.63 4.76 11.43
C PHE A 155 9.42 6.20 10.95
N GLU A 156 10.41 7.07 11.12
CA GLU A 156 10.31 8.49 10.73
C GLU A 156 10.27 8.64 9.22
N ALA A 157 11.12 7.90 8.51
CA ALA A 157 11.16 7.89 7.05
C ALA A 157 9.80 7.51 6.45
N THR A 158 9.16 6.46 6.98
CA THR A 158 7.92 5.91 6.44
C THR A 158 6.68 6.64 6.93
N PHE A 159 6.55 6.90 8.24
CA PHE A 159 5.30 7.34 8.84
C PHE A 159 5.22 8.86 9.09
N THR A 160 6.33 9.59 8.96
CA THR A 160 6.36 11.04 9.22
C THR A 160 6.73 11.83 7.98
N ASN A 161 7.72 11.37 7.22
CA ASN A 161 8.32 12.16 6.15
C ASN A 161 7.86 11.77 4.74
N SER A 162 7.17 10.63 4.59
CA SER A 162 6.69 10.17 3.29
C SER A 162 5.21 10.46 3.08
N ARG A 163 4.90 11.09 1.94
CA ARG A 163 3.53 11.11 1.37
C ARG A 163 3.33 10.01 0.33
N MET A 164 4.42 9.37 -0.12
CA MET A 164 4.38 8.21 -0.99
C MET A 164 4.10 6.97 -0.13
N CYS A 165 2.89 6.45 -0.24
CA CYS A 165 2.49 5.17 0.32
C CYS A 165 2.32 4.21 -0.85
N SER A 166 3.40 3.53 -1.22
CA SER A 166 3.42 2.46 -2.22
C SER A 166 3.37 1.10 -1.54
#